data_AF-A0A6C0E0I3-F1
#
_entry.id   AF-A0A6C0E0I3-F1
#
_cell.length_a   1.000
_cell.length_b   1.000
_cell.length_c   1.000
_cell.angle_alpha   90.00
_cell.angle_beta   90.00
_cell.angle_gamma   90.00
#
_symmetry.space_group_name_H-M   'P 1'
#
loop_
_entity.id
_entity.type
_entity.pdbx_description
1 polymer ?
#
loop_
_entity_poly.entity_id
_entity_poly.type
_entity_poly.pdbx_seq_one_letter_code
_entity_poly.pdbx_strand_id
1 'polypeptide(L)'
;MINAYTDGSLRRTKQGIICGYGIYFPNNELPNVSKKFTLEPITNNRAELYAIYQAIKRITNNLKFDVINIYTDSDYSQKSLNVWIKKWKTNNWMNSKGQPVENQDIIKKIDALRNKYLDKIFIHWIRAHTNKNDIHSINNKKADELANISD
;
A
#
# COMPACT_ATOMS: atom_id res chain seq x y z
N MET A 1 -4.81 -8.25 -16.76
CA MET A 1 -4.92 -7.94 -15.32
C MET A 1 -3.54 -8.01 -14.70
N ILE A 2 -3.22 -7.12 -13.76
CA ILE A 2 -1.92 -7.09 -13.06
C ILE A 2 -2.17 -7.22 -11.57
N ASN A 3 -1.42 -8.10 -10.91
CA ASN A 3 -1.49 -8.31 -9.47
C ASN A 3 -0.21 -7.78 -8.83
N ALA A 4 -0.31 -7.10 -7.70
CA ALA A 4 0.83 -6.69 -6.90
C ALA A 4 0.53 -6.84 -5.41
N TYR A 5 1.50 -7.30 -4.64
CA TYR A 5 1.42 -7.41 -3.19
C TYR A 5 2.31 -6.33 -2.59
N THR A 6 1.82 -5.65 -1.57
CA THR A 6 2.49 -4.48 -1.00
C THR A 6 2.52 -4.57 0.51
N ASP A 7 3.66 -4.24 1.08
CA ASP A 7 3.84 -4.14 2.53
C ASP A 7 4.73 -2.93 2.89
N GLY A 8 4.59 -2.45 4.13
CA GLY A 8 5.43 -1.45 4.76
C GLY A 8 5.92 -1.94 6.11
N SER A 9 7.20 -1.73 6.38
CA SER A 9 7.83 -2.17 7.63
C SER A 9 8.48 -0.99 8.34
N LEU A 10 8.25 -0.91 9.65
CA LEU A 10 8.92 -0.01 10.56
C LEU A 10 9.56 -0.80 11.70
N ARG A 11 10.88 -0.66 11.84
CA ARG A 11 11.66 -1.30 12.90
C ARG A 11 12.44 -0.27 13.70
N ARG A 12 12.49 -0.48 15.01
CA ARG A 12 13.36 0.28 15.91
C ARG A 12 14.67 -0.48 16.10
N THR A 13 15.78 0.18 15.83
CA THR A 13 17.13 -0.34 16.04
C THR A 13 17.86 0.50 17.08
N LYS A 14 19.06 0.07 17.51
CA LYS A 14 19.91 0.86 18.40
C LYS A 14 20.31 2.21 17.77
N GLN A 15 20.34 2.28 16.44
CA GLN A 15 20.74 3.45 15.66
C GLN A 15 19.57 4.36 15.26
N GLY A 16 18.31 4.00 15.57
CA GLY A 16 17.13 4.82 15.28
C GLY A 16 15.96 4.03 14.71
N ILE A 17 15.18 4.66 13.85
CA ILE A 17 14.03 4.04 13.17
C ILE A 17 14.44 3.75 11.72
N ILE A 18 14.22 2.52 11.28
CA ILE A 18 14.31 2.13 9.87
C ILE A 18 12.90 1.87 9.39
N CYS A 19 12.51 2.53 8.31
CA CYS A 19 11.21 2.33 7.69
C CYS A 19 11.41 2.03 6.20
N GLY A 20 10.66 1.07 5.67
CA GLY A 20 10.79 0.54 4.32
C GLY A 20 9.44 0.18 3.72
N TYR A 21 9.42 0.02 2.40
CA TYR A 21 8.27 -0.50 1.68
C TYR A 21 8.69 -1.51 0.61
N GLY A 22 7.86 -2.53 0.46
CA GLY A 22 8.01 -3.66 -0.45
C GLY A 22 6.90 -3.71 -1.48
N ILE A 23 7.24 -4.04 -2.73
CA ILE A 23 6.26 -4.33 -3.79
C ILE A 23 6.69 -5.60 -4.51
N TYR A 24 5.84 -6.61 -4.46
CA TYR A 24 6.06 -7.90 -5.11
C TYR A 24 5.09 -8.09 -6.30
N PHE A 25 5.65 -8.41 -7.47
CA PHE A 25 4.92 -8.73 -8.70
C PHE A 25 5.02 -10.24 -8.98
N PRO A 26 3.98 -11.04 -8.69
CA PRO A 26 4.05 -12.50 -8.74
C PRO A 26 4.30 -13.07 -10.14
N ASN A 27 3.88 -12.39 -11.20
CA ASN A 27 4.08 -12.86 -12.58
C ASN A 27 5.23 -12.13 -13.27
N ASN A 28 6.08 -11.43 -12.51
CA ASN A 28 7.20 -10.63 -13.02
C ASN A 28 6.78 -9.59 -14.07
N GLU A 29 5.56 -9.01 -13.93
CA GLU A 29 5.09 -7.93 -14.79
C GLU A 29 6.02 -6.70 -14.73
N LEU A 30 6.63 -6.48 -13.55
CA LEU A 30 7.64 -5.47 -13.29
C LEU A 30 8.68 -6.00 -12.28
N PRO A 31 9.89 -5.41 -12.23
CA PRO A 31 10.83 -5.69 -11.16
C PRO A 31 10.24 -5.35 -9.79
N ASN A 32 10.46 -6.26 -8.82
CA ASN A 32 10.11 -6.06 -7.42
C ASN A 32 10.81 -4.82 -6.85
N VAL A 33 10.23 -4.26 -5.80
CA VAL A 33 10.74 -3.06 -5.13
C VAL A 33 10.99 -3.36 -3.66
N SER A 34 12.18 -3.02 -3.20
CA SER A 34 12.56 -2.91 -1.78
C SER A 34 13.27 -1.57 -1.64
N LYS A 35 12.70 -0.64 -0.88
CA LYS A 35 13.24 0.72 -0.74
C LYS A 35 12.94 1.31 0.64
N LYS A 36 13.86 2.15 1.13
CA LYS A 36 13.63 2.96 2.33
C LYS A 36 12.46 3.93 2.14
N PHE A 37 11.65 4.03 3.18
CA PHE A 37 10.60 5.02 3.30
C PHE A 37 11.11 6.22 4.11
N THR A 38 11.05 7.41 3.51
CA THR A 38 11.66 8.64 4.05
C THR A 38 10.69 9.82 4.15
N LEU A 39 9.40 9.62 3.86
CA LEU A 39 8.42 10.73 3.90
C LEU A 39 7.85 10.89 5.30
N GLU A 40 8.08 12.04 5.91
CA GLU A 40 7.52 12.35 7.22
C GLU A 40 5.97 12.43 7.21
N PRO A 41 5.30 12.02 8.30
CA PRO A 41 5.87 11.36 9.49
C PRO A 41 6.25 9.90 9.23
N ILE A 42 7.42 9.45 9.69
CA ILE A 42 7.84 8.03 9.57
C ILE A 42 6.98 7.12 10.45
N THR A 43 6.01 6.43 9.83
CA THR A 43 5.10 5.47 10.49
C THR A 43 4.84 4.25 9.59
N ASN A 44 4.44 3.12 10.18
CA ASN A 44 4.16 1.89 9.43
C ASN A 44 3.01 2.08 8.43
N ASN A 45 1.86 2.57 8.91
CA ASN A 45 0.67 2.83 8.08
C ASN A 45 0.97 3.74 6.88
N ARG A 46 1.86 4.72 7.06
CA ARG A 46 2.25 5.63 5.98
C ARG A 46 3.13 4.94 4.95
N ALA A 47 4.05 4.07 5.38
CA ALA A 47 4.87 3.25 4.48
C ALA A 47 4.01 2.24 3.70
N GLU A 48 3.04 1.59 4.34
CA GLU A 48 2.09 0.68 3.68
C GLU A 48 1.25 1.41 2.61
N LEU A 49 0.64 2.56 2.95
CA LEU A 49 -0.08 3.38 1.97
C LEU A 49 0.83 3.86 0.83
N TYR A 50 2.07 4.19 1.15
CA TYR A 50 3.04 4.61 0.15
C TYR A 50 3.41 3.45 -0.79
N ALA A 51 3.54 2.22 -0.27
CA ALA A 51 3.76 1.02 -1.07
C ALA A 51 2.65 0.82 -2.11
N ILE A 52 1.39 0.94 -1.68
CA ILE A 52 0.20 0.88 -2.55
C ILE A 52 0.28 1.97 -3.63
N TYR A 53 0.52 3.23 -3.24
CA TYR A 53 0.62 4.33 -4.17
C TYR A 53 1.73 4.12 -5.21
N GLN A 54 2.91 3.68 -4.78
CA GLN A 54 4.04 3.42 -5.67
C GLN A 54 3.77 2.24 -6.61
N ALA A 55 3.12 1.18 -6.14
CA ALA A 55 2.76 0.04 -6.99
C ALA A 55 1.83 0.48 -8.12
N ILE A 56 0.75 1.20 -7.80
CA ILE A 56 -0.19 1.73 -8.80
C ILE A 56 0.54 2.64 -9.77
N LYS A 57 1.30 3.63 -9.28
CA LYS A 57 2.02 4.58 -10.13
C LYS A 57 3.00 3.89 -11.07
N ARG A 58 3.73 2.88 -10.58
CA ARG A 58 4.70 2.12 -11.37
C ARG A 58 4.00 1.33 -12.48
N ILE A 59 2.91 0.64 -12.18
CA ILE A 59 2.12 -0.09 -13.18
C ILE A 59 1.59 0.88 -14.23
N THR A 60 0.92 1.96 -13.80
CA THR A 60 0.24 2.87 -14.72
C THR A 60 1.19 3.66 -15.63
N ASN A 61 2.45 3.80 -15.24
CA ASN A 61 3.46 4.52 -16.01
C ASN A 61 4.24 3.62 -16.98
N ASN A 62 4.24 2.31 -16.78
CA ASN A 62 5.12 1.39 -17.52
C ASN A 62 4.36 0.32 -18.30
N LEU A 63 3.11 0.02 -17.96
CA LEU A 63 2.36 -1.09 -18.53
C LEU A 63 1.00 -0.65 -19.07
N LYS A 64 0.53 -1.35 -20.10
CA LYS A 64 -0.90 -1.37 -20.45
C LYS A 64 -1.59 -2.35 -19.50
N PHE A 65 -2.79 -2.00 -19.04
CA PHE A 65 -3.55 -2.82 -18.10
C PHE A 65 -5.05 -2.65 -18.31
N ASP A 66 -5.78 -3.75 -18.09
CA ASP A 66 -7.25 -3.71 -18.00
C ASP A 66 -7.69 -3.48 -16.55
N VAL A 67 -7.05 -4.16 -15.60
CA VAL A 67 -7.35 -4.13 -14.17
C VAL A 67 -6.05 -4.27 -13.38
N ILE A 68 -5.93 -3.51 -12.29
CA ILE A 68 -4.86 -3.57 -11.29
C ILE A 68 -5.46 -4.05 -9.97
N ASN A 69 -4.94 -5.14 -9.42
CA ASN A 69 -5.25 -5.63 -8.09
C ASN A 69 -4.05 -5.43 -7.18
N ILE A 70 -4.23 -4.63 -6.13
CA ILE A 70 -3.25 -4.49 -5.07
C ILE A 70 -3.72 -5.30 -3.86
N TYR A 71 -2.87 -6.16 -3.35
CA TYR A 71 -3.12 -6.96 -2.16
C TYR A 71 -2.28 -6.41 -1.00
N THR A 72 -2.91 -6.21 0.14
CA THR A 72 -2.27 -5.74 1.38
C THR A 72 -2.92 -6.41 2.57
N ASP A 73 -2.15 -6.69 3.61
CA ASP A 73 -2.65 -7.17 4.89
C ASP A 73 -2.94 -6.05 5.90
N SER A 74 -2.56 -4.82 5.56
CA SER A 74 -2.86 -3.60 6.31
C SER A 74 -4.36 -3.32 6.36
N ASP A 75 -4.96 -3.59 7.51
CA ASP A 75 -6.36 -3.24 7.79
C ASP A 75 -6.60 -1.73 7.69
N TYR A 76 -5.65 -0.92 8.17
CA TYR A 76 -5.73 0.54 8.07
C TYR A 76 -5.76 1.00 6.61
N SER A 77 -4.84 0.51 5.77
CA SER A 77 -4.75 0.92 4.37
C SER A 77 -6.00 0.50 3.58
N GLN A 78 -6.40 -0.76 3.72
CA GLN A 78 -7.65 -1.31 3.17
C GLN A 78 -8.85 -0.43 3.54
N LYS A 79 -9.06 -0.19 4.85
CA LYS A 79 -10.25 0.52 5.32
C LYS A 79 -10.20 1.98 4.93
N SER A 80 -9.03 2.61 4.97
CA SER A 80 -8.82 3.97 4.49
C SER A 80 -9.25 4.13 3.04
N LEU A 81 -8.87 3.19 2.17
CA LEU A 81 -9.10 3.30 0.72
C LEU A 81 -10.48 2.79 0.27
N ASN A 82 -11.09 1.84 0.98
CA ASN A 82 -12.35 1.22 0.54
C ASN A 82 -13.57 1.63 1.38
N VAL A 83 -13.39 1.96 2.65
CA VAL A 83 -14.49 2.18 3.60
C VAL A 83 -14.58 3.64 4.01
N TRP A 84 -13.52 4.18 4.60
CA TRP A 84 -13.56 5.48 5.28
C TRP A 84 -13.47 6.67 4.32
N ILE A 85 -12.81 6.51 3.16
CA ILE A 85 -12.61 7.59 2.20
C ILE A 85 -13.90 8.28 1.77
N LYS A 86 -15.01 7.53 1.65
CA LYS A 86 -16.31 8.09 1.25
C LYS A 86 -16.77 9.15 2.26
N LYS A 87 -16.72 8.83 3.55
CA LYS A 87 -17.09 9.74 4.63
C LYS A 87 -16.08 10.89 4.78
N TRP A 88 -14.79 10.62 4.62
CA TRP A 88 -13.77 11.66 4.71
C TRP A 88 -13.90 12.70 3.60
N LYS A 89 -14.21 12.29 2.36
CA LYS A 89 -14.45 13.22 1.24
C LYS A 89 -15.63 14.15 1.50
N THR A 90 -16.71 13.66 2.11
CA THR A 90 -17.88 14.48 2.44
C THR A 90 -17.68 15.32 3.71
N ASN A 91 -16.74 14.95 4.57
CA ASN A 91 -16.47 15.61 5.85
C ASN A 91 -15.18 16.45 5.83
N ASN A 92 -14.86 17.09 4.70
CA ASN A 92 -13.68 17.95 4.53
C ASN A 92 -12.36 17.33 5.03
N TRP A 93 -12.20 16.02 4.89
CA TRP A 93 -11.03 15.26 5.36
C TRP A 93 -10.77 15.36 6.86
N MET A 94 -11.85 15.36 7.65
CA MET A 94 -11.82 15.28 9.10
C MET A 94 -12.29 13.90 9.59
N ASN A 95 -11.61 13.35 10.58
CA ASN A 95 -11.95 12.09 11.23
C ASN A 95 -13.12 12.26 12.22
N SER A 96 -13.58 11.18 12.85
CA SER A 96 -14.71 11.21 13.79
C SER A 96 -14.43 12.00 15.08
N LYS A 97 -13.18 12.33 15.36
CA LYS A 97 -12.75 13.17 16.50
C LYS A 97 -12.62 14.65 16.12
N GLY A 98 -12.99 15.03 14.90
CA GLY A 98 -12.83 16.42 14.43
C GLY A 98 -11.37 16.81 14.18
N GLN A 99 -10.48 15.86 13.93
CA GLN A 99 -9.08 16.12 13.58
C GLN A 99 -8.84 15.81 12.10
N PRO A 100 -7.84 16.44 11.45
CA PRO A 100 -7.47 16.09 10.09
C PRO A 100 -7.16 14.59 9.95
N VAL A 101 -7.64 13.99 8.86
CA VAL A 101 -7.36 12.59 8.53
C VAL A 101 -5.87 12.39 8.34
N GLU A 102 -5.30 11.43 9.08
CA GLU A 102 -3.92 11.03 8.93
C GLU A 102 -3.66 10.48 7.52
N ASN A 103 -2.46 10.74 6.98
CA ASN A 103 -2.04 10.26 5.66
C ASN A 103 -2.94 10.69 4.49
N GLN A 104 -3.79 11.70 4.69
CA GLN A 104 -4.71 12.19 3.65
C GLN A 104 -4.00 12.58 2.35
N ASP A 105 -2.73 13.00 2.41
CA ASP A 105 -1.93 13.39 1.25
C ASP A 105 -1.62 12.21 0.32
N ILE A 106 -1.41 11.01 0.87
CA ILE A 106 -1.20 9.78 0.09
C ILE A 106 -2.55 9.19 -0.33
N ILE A 107 -3.52 9.16 0.58
CA ILE A 107 -4.87 8.65 0.31
C ILE A 107 -5.52 9.42 -0.86
N LYS A 108 -5.43 10.76 -0.87
CA LYS A 108 -5.91 11.60 -1.98
C LYS A 108 -5.24 11.27 -3.31
N LYS A 109 -3.93 10.97 -3.30
CA LYS A 109 -3.20 10.59 -4.53
C LYS A 109 -3.67 9.24 -5.08
N ILE A 110 -3.92 8.27 -4.19
CA ILE A 110 -4.47 6.96 -4.60
C ILE A 110 -5.90 7.13 -5.14
N ASP A 111 -6.75 7.91 -4.46
CA ASP A 111 -8.12 8.21 -4.92
C ASP A 111 -8.12 8.88 -6.30
N ALA A 112 -7.22 9.86 -6.52
CA ALA A 112 -7.08 10.52 -7.81
C ALA A 112 -6.70 9.52 -8.91
N LEU A 113 -5.81 8.56 -8.64
CA LEU A 113 -5.46 7.51 -9.59
C LEU A 113 -6.65 6.57 -9.87
N ARG A 114 -7.39 6.16 -8.84
CA ARG A 114 -8.60 5.33 -9.00
C ARG A 114 -9.66 6.02 -9.86
N ASN A 115 -9.90 7.32 -9.62
CA ASN A 115 -10.81 8.12 -10.41
C ASN A 115 -10.33 8.28 -11.87
N LYS A 116 -9.03 8.55 -12.07
CA LYS A 116 -8.42 8.70 -13.39
C LYS A 116 -8.59 7.43 -14.25
N TYR A 117 -8.50 6.26 -13.63
CA TYR A 117 -8.61 4.98 -14.33
C TYR A 117 -9.98 4.31 -14.15
N LEU A 118 -11.03 5.08 -13.85
CA LEU A 118 -12.43 4.63 -13.83
C LEU A 118 -12.64 3.31 -13.08
N ASP A 119 -12.14 3.24 -11.84
CA ASP A 119 -12.29 2.08 -10.96
C ASP A 119 -11.65 0.78 -11.47
N LYS A 120 -10.67 0.85 -12.39
CA LYS A 120 -9.84 -0.30 -12.79
C LYS A 120 -8.78 -0.71 -11.75
N ILE A 121 -8.74 -0.03 -10.60
CA ILE A 121 -7.76 -0.28 -9.53
C ILE A 121 -8.51 -0.71 -8.28
N PHE A 122 -8.24 -1.94 -7.84
CA PHE A 122 -8.87 -2.56 -6.68
C PHE A 122 -7.84 -2.83 -5.59
N ILE A 123 -8.23 -2.52 -4.35
CA ILE A 123 -7.45 -2.81 -3.15
C ILE A 123 -8.12 -3.98 -2.45
N HIS A 124 -7.39 -5.07 -2.28
CA HIS A 124 -7.85 -6.31 -1.66
C HIS A 124 -7.15 -6.50 -0.32
N TRP A 125 -7.95 -6.70 0.72
CA TRP A 125 -7.42 -7.08 2.01
C TRP A 125 -7.21 -8.57 2.09
N ILE A 126 -6.02 -8.97 2.51
CA ILE A 126 -5.67 -10.36 2.79
C ILE A 126 -5.33 -10.49 4.26
N ARG A 127 -5.54 -11.68 4.81
CA ARG A 127 -5.23 -11.91 6.22
C ARG A 127 -3.72 -12.06 6.39
N ALA A 128 -3.14 -11.23 7.25
CA ALA A 128 -1.73 -11.31 7.62
C ALA A 128 -1.37 -12.68 8.22
N HIS A 129 -0.13 -13.11 8.00
CA HIS A 129 0.58 -14.14 8.77
C HIS A 129 -0.24 -15.40 9.12
N THR A 130 -1.01 -15.93 8.18
CA THR A 130 -1.84 -17.10 8.49
C THR A 130 -1.04 -18.39 8.63
N ASN A 131 0.28 -18.38 8.37
CA ASN A 131 1.15 -19.56 8.27
C ASN A 131 0.61 -20.63 7.31
N LYS A 132 -0.26 -20.23 6.37
CA LYS A 132 -0.86 -21.10 5.37
C LYS A 132 -0.02 -21.08 4.11
N ASN A 133 -0.09 -22.19 3.38
CA ASN A 133 0.57 -22.36 2.08
C ASN A 133 -0.31 -21.85 0.93
N ASP A 134 -1.28 -20.98 1.20
CA ASP A 134 -2.08 -20.38 0.13
C ASP A 134 -1.31 -19.28 -0.59
N ILE A 135 -1.72 -19.00 -1.83
CA ILE A 135 -1.01 -18.09 -2.72
C ILE A 135 -0.90 -16.66 -2.15
N HIS A 136 -1.91 -16.18 -1.42
CA HIS A 136 -1.87 -14.84 -0.85
C HIS A 136 -0.90 -14.77 0.33
N SER A 137 -0.89 -15.79 1.19
CA SER A 137 0.09 -15.87 2.28
C SER A 137 1.54 -15.95 1.78
N ILE A 138 1.80 -16.75 0.75
CA ILE A 138 3.14 -16.86 0.14
C ILE A 138 3.58 -15.53 -0.48
N ASN A 139 2.70 -14.86 -1.21
CA ASN A 139 3.04 -13.61 -1.89
C ASN A 139 3.12 -12.41 -0.94
N ASN A 140 2.29 -12.36 0.11
CA ASN A 140 2.42 -11.35 1.17
C ASN A 140 3.78 -11.46 1.84
N LYS A 141 4.19 -12.68 2.23
CA LYS A 141 5.50 -12.90 2.85
C LYS A 141 6.66 -12.35 2.01
N LYS A 142 6.59 -12.45 0.68
CA LYS A 142 7.60 -11.86 -0.21
C LYS A 142 7.57 -10.32 -0.19
N ALA A 143 6.39 -9.71 -0.12
CA ALA A 143 6.28 -8.27 0.08
C ALA A 143 6.84 -7.85 1.45
N ASP A 144 6.57 -8.61 2.51
CA ASP A 144 7.09 -8.37 3.86
C ASP A 144 8.62 -8.46 3.90
N GLU A 145 9.20 -9.47 3.27
CA GLU A 145 10.66 -9.63 3.13
C GLU A 145 11.27 -8.42 2.42
N LEU A 146 10.67 -7.98 1.30
CA LEU A 146 11.11 -6.80 0.57
C LEU A 146 11.01 -5.52 1.41
N ALA A 147 9.94 -5.34 2.17
CA ALA A 147 9.78 -4.16 3.03
C ALA A 147 10.83 -4.12 4.15
N ASN A 148 11.28 -5.29 4.62
CA ASN A 148 12.25 -5.42 5.71
C ASN A 148 13.73 -5.30 5.28
N ILE A 149 14.04 -5.56 4.01
CA ILE A 149 15.40 -5.53 3.43
C ILE A 149 15.73 -4.15 2.84
N SER A 150 14.91 -3.12 3.09
CA SER A 150 15.11 -1.79 2.52
C SER A 150 16.44 -1.15 2.93
N ASP A 151 17.47 -1.35 2.11
CA ASP A 151 18.81 -0.73 2.16
C ASP A 151 18.84 0.71 1.63
#